data_AF-A0A832MFH9-F1
#
_entry.id   AF-A0A832MFH9-F1
#
_cell.length_a   1.000
_cell.length_b   1.000
_cell.length_c   1.000
_cell.angle_alpha   90.00
_cell.angle_beta   90.00
_cell.angle_gamma   90.00
#
_symmetry.space_group_name_H-M   'P 1'
#
loop_
_entity.id
_entity.type
_entity.pdbx_description
1 polymer ?
#
loop_
_entity_poly.entity_id
_entity_poly.type
_entity_poly.pdbx_seq_one_letter_code
_entity_poly.pdbx_strand_id
1 'polypeptide(L)'
;MRGRCRRVAAAALVATACLAAQENVYLTEVPDYEWHLGCFGTACGNLIGFWDRHGFPDFYTGPTAGGVAPLNSYGANYDIRSLWASEAGRDGRPWNKPGHREDYWIEYENAAPDPYVTAQRIEHTPDCIGDFIGLNQNRWRKMNGECDGNIDGFCFNYWDKTGARRLNFIPDESAGTPARDLQSGLRAFASFCGYEADVFSQLIDVSPETPPGTGFTFEDLQAEIRAGYPVLIWLQDPMRKSQPRIQLSQGNPDIHGMLAYGYLVDSDGTRYVRIRTSWATGDYEFREWAFKTWMPNPWDYLPPRGVIGFRPKPKILSVKREHGQVTIRWHAPSSELYDAETGARTRVHLWVVERATSLNQSNFQPVTDPTDLQEAVIPDTNEDSAFFRLKLVTP
;
A
#
# COMPACT_ATOMS: atom_id res chain seq x y z
N MET A 1 -8.65 53.25 -66.48
CA MET A 1 -7.73 52.55 -65.56
C MET A 1 -8.02 52.96 -64.13
N ARG A 2 -8.49 52.04 -63.28
CA ARG A 2 -8.21 51.98 -61.83
C ARG A 2 -8.88 50.72 -61.26
N GLY A 3 -8.08 49.96 -60.53
CA GLY A 3 -8.21 48.52 -60.33
C GLY A 3 -9.23 48.11 -59.27
N ARG A 4 -9.80 46.92 -59.47
CA ARG A 4 -10.59 46.19 -58.47
C ARG A 4 -9.64 45.63 -57.41
N CYS A 5 -9.79 46.09 -56.18
CA CYS A 5 -9.12 45.56 -55.00
C CYS A 5 -9.88 44.31 -54.54
N ARG A 6 -9.28 43.11 -54.70
CA ARG A 6 -9.79 41.86 -54.13
C ARG A 6 -9.45 41.85 -52.64
N ARG A 7 -10.48 41.84 -51.78
CA ARG A 7 -10.31 41.54 -50.35
C ARG A 7 -10.25 40.02 -50.21
N VAL A 8 -9.11 39.53 -49.72
CA VAL A 8 -8.94 38.14 -49.28
C VAL A 8 -9.53 38.06 -47.87
N ALA A 9 -10.54 37.22 -47.68
CA ALA A 9 -11.06 36.89 -46.36
C ALA A 9 -10.13 35.87 -45.72
N ALA A 10 -9.43 36.26 -44.65
CA ALA A 10 -8.70 35.34 -43.79
C ALA A 10 -9.73 34.68 -42.85
N ALA A 11 -10.00 33.39 -43.06
CA ALA A 11 -10.75 32.58 -42.10
C ALA A 11 -9.81 32.23 -40.95
N ALA A 12 -10.02 32.82 -39.78
CA ALA A 12 -9.37 32.40 -38.55
C ALA A 12 -9.96 31.05 -38.11
N LEU A 13 -9.18 29.97 -38.20
CA LEU A 13 -9.48 28.74 -37.47
C LEU A 13 -9.30 29.03 -35.98
N VAL A 14 -10.41 29.18 -35.26
CA VAL A 14 -10.40 29.05 -33.80
C VAL A 14 -10.30 27.56 -33.52
N ALA A 15 -9.10 27.08 -33.21
CA ALA A 15 -8.91 25.76 -32.63
C ALA A 15 -9.61 25.77 -31.26
N THR A 16 -10.78 25.17 -31.18
CA THR A 16 -11.43 24.88 -29.90
C THR A 16 -10.59 23.79 -29.25
N ALA A 17 -9.68 24.17 -28.36
CA ALA A 17 -9.06 23.20 -27.47
C ALA A 17 -10.21 22.51 -26.71
N CYS A 18 -10.38 21.22 -26.93
CA CYS A 18 -11.26 20.41 -26.12
C CYS A 18 -10.64 20.42 -24.72
N LEU A 19 -11.16 21.24 -23.81
CA LEU A 19 -10.83 21.14 -22.39
C LEU A 19 -11.13 19.70 -21.98
N ALA A 20 -10.11 18.97 -21.56
CA ALA A 20 -10.32 17.64 -21.01
C ALA A 20 -11.24 17.77 -19.78
N ALA A 21 -12.19 16.86 -19.63
CA ALA A 21 -12.99 16.81 -18.42
C ALA A 21 -12.06 16.56 -17.23
N GLN A 22 -12.25 17.31 -16.15
CA GLN A 22 -11.56 17.06 -14.90
C GLN A 22 -11.92 15.65 -14.40
N GLU A 23 -10.94 14.91 -13.89
CA GLU A 23 -11.17 13.62 -13.22
C GLU A 23 -10.70 13.73 -11.78
N ASN A 24 -11.52 13.31 -10.80
CA ASN A 24 -11.13 13.33 -9.40
C ASN A 24 -11.68 12.09 -8.68
N VAL A 25 -10.85 11.05 -8.61
CA VAL A 25 -11.27 9.71 -8.17
C VAL A 25 -10.42 9.26 -7.00
N TYR A 26 -11.05 8.75 -5.94
CA TYR A 26 -10.34 8.24 -4.77
C TYR A 26 -11.09 7.13 -4.03
N LEU A 27 -10.35 6.34 -3.26
CA LEU A 27 -10.87 5.30 -2.37
C LEU A 27 -11.42 5.93 -1.09
N THR A 28 -12.62 5.53 -0.68
CA THR A 28 -13.23 6.01 0.57
C THR A 28 -12.68 5.25 1.79
N GLU A 29 -12.87 5.83 2.98
CA GLU A 29 -12.50 5.20 4.27
C GLU A 29 -11.02 4.80 4.42
N VAL A 30 -10.12 5.51 3.73
CA VAL A 30 -8.67 5.36 3.90
C VAL A 30 -8.24 6.08 5.19
N PRO A 31 -7.66 5.37 6.18
CA PRO A 31 -7.20 5.98 7.42
C PRO A 31 -6.17 7.08 7.18
N ASP A 32 -6.11 8.02 8.14
CA ASP A 32 -5.14 9.10 8.17
C ASP A 32 -4.45 9.17 9.53
N TYR A 33 -3.46 8.30 9.67
CA TYR A 33 -2.70 8.18 10.91
C TYR A 33 -1.61 9.24 11.03
N GLU A 34 -1.47 9.75 12.25
CA GLU A 34 -0.36 10.58 12.68
C GLU A 34 0.91 9.74 12.83
N TRP A 35 2.04 10.35 12.49
CA TRP A 35 3.36 9.73 12.54
C TRP A 35 3.66 9.11 13.90
N HIS A 36 4.11 7.86 13.87
CA HIS A 36 4.58 7.17 15.06
C HIS A 36 5.68 6.16 14.72
N LEU A 37 6.88 6.41 15.26
CA LEU A 37 8.09 5.56 15.16
C LEU A 37 8.52 5.22 13.71
N GLY A 38 8.18 6.07 12.75
CA GLY A 38 8.57 5.91 11.35
C GLY A 38 7.43 6.19 10.37
N CYS A 39 7.77 6.89 9.29
CA CYS A 39 6.81 7.27 8.26
C CYS A 39 6.27 6.06 7.49
N PHE A 40 7.11 5.08 7.14
CA PHE A 40 6.65 3.88 6.45
C PHE A 40 5.87 2.93 7.36
N GLY A 41 6.20 2.83 8.64
CA GLY A 41 5.35 2.11 9.60
C GLY A 41 3.94 2.70 9.61
N THR A 42 3.85 4.02 9.72
CA THR A 42 2.56 4.76 9.72
C THR A 42 1.83 4.64 8.38
N ALA A 43 2.51 4.79 7.23
CA ALA A 43 1.92 4.64 5.90
C ALA A 43 1.40 3.23 5.65
N CYS A 44 2.14 2.21 6.08
CA CYS A 44 1.68 0.82 6.06
C CYS A 44 0.51 0.61 7.02
N GLY A 45 0.49 1.30 8.17
CA GLY A 45 -0.68 1.38 9.04
C GLY A 45 -1.92 1.87 8.29
N ASN A 46 -1.83 2.98 7.54
CA ASN A 46 -2.94 3.46 6.71
C ASN A 46 -3.39 2.41 5.68
N LEU A 47 -2.44 1.76 5.01
CA LEU A 47 -2.72 0.72 4.01
C LEU A 47 -3.43 -0.51 4.61
N ILE A 48 -2.91 -1.03 5.72
CA ILE A 48 -3.44 -2.23 6.35
C ILE A 48 -4.74 -1.94 7.08
N GLY A 49 -4.85 -0.78 7.74
CA GLY A 49 -6.10 -0.31 8.34
C GLY A 49 -7.20 -0.09 7.30
N PHE A 50 -6.86 0.33 6.08
CA PHE A 50 -7.80 0.31 4.96
C PHE A 50 -8.27 -1.12 4.67
N TRP A 51 -7.36 -2.08 4.46
CA TRP A 51 -7.78 -3.44 4.14
C TRP A 51 -8.56 -4.15 5.23
N ASP A 52 -8.27 -3.86 6.50
CA ASP A 52 -9.05 -4.32 7.65
C ASP A 52 -10.54 -3.96 7.50
N ARG A 53 -10.82 -2.72 7.10
CA ARG A 53 -12.17 -2.20 6.84
C ARG A 53 -12.76 -2.68 5.52
N HIS A 54 -11.92 -3.07 4.56
CA HIS A 54 -12.29 -3.42 3.19
C HIS A 54 -12.08 -4.90 2.87
N GLY A 55 -12.52 -5.73 3.80
CA GLY A 55 -12.82 -7.14 3.58
C GLY A 55 -11.82 -8.13 4.19
N PHE A 56 -10.89 -7.66 5.02
CA PHE A 56 -9.87 -8.46 5.68
C PHE A 56 -9.77 -8.15 7.19
N PRO A 57 -10.81 -8.43 7.98
CA PRO A 57 -10.91 -8.02 9.38
C PRO A 57 -9.89 -8.68 10.34
N ASP A 58 -9.07 -9.62 9.86
CA ASP A 58 -8.00 -10.22 10.67
C ASP A 58 -6.67 -9.45 10.55
N PHE A 59 -6.62 -8.37 9.75
CA PHE A 59 -5.44 -7.52 9.65
C PHE A 59 -5.21 -6.70 10.93
N TYR A 60 -6.29 -6.26 11.58
CA TYR A 60 -6.21 -5.62 12.89
C TYR A 60 -7.09 -6.36 13.90
N THR A 61 -6.46 -6.94 14.93
CA THR A 61 -7.15 -7.76 15.95
C THR A 61 -7.03 -7.20 17.37
N GLY A 62 -6.51 -5.98 17.50
CA GLY A 62 -6.41 -5.29 18.79
C GLY A 62 -7.75 -4.75 19.29
N PRO A 63 -7.88 -4.43 20.59
CA PRO A 63 -9.12 -3.93 21.18
C PRO A 63 -9.48 -2.49 20.82
N THR A 64 -8.55 -1.67 20.28
CA THR A 64 -8.85 -0.27 19.92
C THR A 64 -10.03 -0.20 18.95
N ALA A 65 -10.90 0.80 19.16
CA ALA A 65 -12.10 1.02 18.35
C ALA A 65 -13.01 -0.23 18.18
N GLY A 66 -12.96 -1.17 19.14
CA GLY A 66 -13.79 -2.37 19.12
C GLY A 66 -13.32 -3.45 18.15
N GLY A 67 -12.03 -3.48 17.79
CA GLY A 67 -11.49 -4.49 16.88
C GLY A 67 -11.68 -4.18 15.41
N VAL A 68 -11.86 -2.91 15.06
CA VAL A 68 -11.88 -2.43 13.67
C VAL A 68 -10.92 -1.27 13.57
N ALA A 69 -10.04 -1.28 12.57
CA ALA A 69 -9.08 -0.22 12.37
C ALA A 69 -9.81 1.15 12.26
N PRO A 70 -9.54 2.10 13.18
CA PRO A 70 -10.14 3.43 13.13
C PRO A 70 -9.57 4.23 11.95
N LEU A 71 -10.25 5.32 11.58
CA LEU A 71 -9.78 6.22 10.51
C LEU A 71 -8.71 7.23 10.97
N ASN A 72 -8.38 7.26 12.26
CA ASN A 72 -7.36 8.13 12.84
C ASN A 72 -6.62 7.44 13.99
N SER A 73 -5.52 8.03 14.45
CA SER A 73 -4.65 7.49 15.51
C SER A 73 -4.53 8.41 16.74
N TYR A 74 -5.58 9.18 17.05
CA TYR A 74 -5.59 10.13 18.16
C TYR A 74 -6.77 9.91 19.12
N GLY A 75 -6.71 10.54 20.30
CA GLY A 75 -7.73 10.40 21.33
C GLY A 75 -7.93 8.94 21.75
N ALA A 76 -9.18 8.46 21.68
CA ALA A 76 -9.51 7.06 22.00
C ALA A 76 -8.90 6.03 21.04
N ASN A 77 -8.42 6.47 19.87
CA ASN A 77 -7.82 5.61 18.86
C ASN A 77 -6.30 5.57 18.93
N TYR A 78 -5.67 6.19 19.95
CA TYR A 78 -4.21 6.29 20.05
C TYR A 78 -3.51 4.93 19.94
N ASP A 79 -4.10 3.90 20.55
CA ASP A 79 -3.48 2.58 20.66
C ASP A 79 -3.47 1.78 19.34
N ILE A 80 -4.16 2.24 18.27
CA ILE A 80 -4.05 1.66 16.92
C ILE A 80 -2.62 1.62 16.40
N ARG A 81 -1.75 2.48 16.94
CA ARG A 81 -0.31 2.52 16.64
C ARG A 81 0.36 1.16 16.85
N SER A 82 -0.19 0.33 17.73
CA SER A 82 0.27 -1.05 17.96
C SER A 82 0.20 -1.94 16.71
N LEU A 83 -0.64 -1.58 15.73
CA LEU A 83 -0.69 -2.25 14.43
C LEU A 83 0.66 -2.21 13.70
N TRP A 84 1.42 -1.11 13.81
CA TRP A 84 2.74 -0.98 13.18
C TRP A 84 3.91 -0.87 14.14
N ALA A 85 3.67 -0.56 15.41
CA ALA A 85 4.68 -0.48 16.45
C ALA A 85 4.10 -0.98 17.78
N SER A 86 4.21 -2.28 18.06
CA SER A 86 3.73 -2.86 19.31
C SER A 86 4.49 -2.29 20.52
N GLU A 87 3.77 -2.07 21.63
CA GLU A 87 4.28 -1.46 22.85
C GLU A 87 3.68 -2.17 24.07
N ALA A 88 4.51 -2.45 25.08
CA ALA A 88 4.07 -3.06 26.32
C ALA A 88 2.95 -2.24 27.00
N GLY A 89 1.83 -2.88 27.33
CA GLY A 89 0.70 -2.22 27.99
C GLY A 89 -0.27 -1.50 27.04
N ARG A 90 -0.04 -1.57 25.73
CA ARG A 90 -0.89 -0.94 24.70
C ARG A 90 -1.71 -1.97 23.95
N ASP A 91 -2.92 -1.58 23.56
CA ASP A 91 -3.77 -2.34 22.64
C ASP A 91 -3.91 -3.84 23.01
N GLY A 92 -4.14 -4.11 24.30
CA GLY A 92 -4.29 -5.46 24.82
C GLY A 92 -2.98 -6.22 25.07
N ARG A 93 -1.82 -5.68 24.68
CA ARG A 93 -0.51 -6.24 25.02
C ARG A 93 -0.25 -6.13 26.53
N PRO A 94 0.15 -7.22 27.23
CA PRO A 94 0.52 -7.15 28.64
C PRO A 94 1.67 -6.17 28.94
N TRP A 95 1.60 -5.48 30.08
CA TRP A 95 2.59 -4.46 30.49
C TRP A 95 4.02 -4.97 30.68
N ASN A 96 4.17 -6.28 30.84
CA ASN A 96 5.45 -6.95 31.06
C ASN A 96 5.98 -7.67 29.81
N LYS A 97 5.37 -7.46 28.64
CA LYS A 97 5.80 -8.04 27.37
C LYS A 97 6.31 -6.93 26.45
N PRO A 98 7.64 -6.72 26.34
CA PRO A 98 8.24 -5.82 25.36
C PRO A 98 7.73 -6.09 23.95
N GLY A 99 7.46 -5.04 23.19
CA GLY A 99 7.15 -5.10 21.75
C GLY A 99 8.19 -4.36 20.92
N HIS A 100 7.80 -3.99 19.70
CA HIS A 100 8.62 -3.26 18.74
C HIS A 100 9.28 -2.02 19.34
N ARG A 101 8.52 -1.20 20.07
CA ARG A 101 9.05 0.04 20.65
C ARG A 101 10.16 -0.26 21.65
N GLU A 102 9.93 -1.18 22.57
CA GLU A 102 10.92 -1.49 23.62
C GLU A 102 12.16 -2.18 23.08
N ASP A 103 12.04 -2.90 21.98
CA ASP A 103 13.15 -3.67 21.40
C ASP A 103 14.02 -2.86 20.47
N TYR A 104 13.45 -1.97 19.67
CA TYR A 104 14.17 -1.32 18.56
C TYR A 104 14.32 0.19 18.72
N TRP A 105 13.36 0.88 19.36
CA TRP A 105 13.31 2.35 19.32
C TRP A 105 13.99 3.03 20.51
N ILE A 106 14.84 4.02 20.21
CA ILE A 106 15.40 5.00 21.16
C ILE A 106 14.84 6.39 20.85
N GLU A 107 15.15 6.94 19.68
CA GLU A 107 14.73 8.25 19.20
C GLU A 107 14.93 8.39 17.69
N TYR A 108 14.24 9.33 17.05
CA TYR A 108 14.31 9.48 15.59
C TYR A 108 15.75 9.66 15.08
N GLU A 109 16.11 8.91 14.04
CA GLU A 109 17.44 8.84 13.40
C GLU A 109 18.56 8.27 14.29
N ASN A 110 18.24 7.66 15.43
CA ASN A 110 19.23 7.00 16.26
C ASN A 110 19.76 5.73 15.59
N ALA A 111 21.09 5.64 15.52
CA ALA A 111 21.81 4.53 14.89
C ALA A 111 22.62 3.69 15.90
N ALA A 112 22.34 3.83 17.20
CA ALA A 112 22.90 2.99 18.24
C ALA A 112 22.37 1.55 18.14
N PRO A 113 23.03 0.57 18.79
CA PRO A 113 22.53 -0.80 18.79
C PRO A 113 21.11 -0.89 19.39
N ASP A 114 20.29 -1.77 18.82
CA ASP A 114 18.89 -1.97 19.22
C ASP A 114 18.76 -2.16 20.76
N PRO A 115 17.79 -1.51 21.42
CA PRO A 115 17.55 -1.62 22.86
C PRO A 115 17.54 -3.03 23.44
N TYR A 116 16.96 -4.02 22.75
CA TYR A 116 16.96 -5.40 23.27
C TYR A 116 18.38 -5.98 23.38
N VAL A 117 19.28 -5.62 22.46
CA VAL A 117 20.69 -6.03 22.46
C VAL A 117 21.42 -5.38 23.63
N THR A 118 21.27 -4.07 23.80
CA THR A 118 21.96 -3.33 24.88
C THR A 118 21.45 -3.74 26.26
N ALA A 119 20.17 -4.08 26.38
CA ALA A 119 19.56 -4.58 27.60
C ALA A 119 19.77 -6.09 27.84
N GLN A 120 20.45 -6.79 26.93
CA GLN A 120 20.65 -8.26 26.97
C GLN A 120 19.32 -9.03 27.13
N ARG A 121 18.25 -8.53 26.50
CA ARG A 121 16.94 -9.18 26.47
C ARG A 121 16.83 -10.06 25.24
N ILE A 122 15.98 -11.08 25.34
CA ILE A 122 15.53 -11.82 24.15
C ILE A 122 14.64 -10.88 23.34
N GLU A 123 14.92 -10.77 22.04
CA GLU A 123 14.07 -10.07 21.07
C GLU A 123 12.66 -10.68 21.07
N HIS A 124 11.63 -9.86 21.05
CA HIS A 124 10.26 -10.33 21.00
C HIS A 124 9.95 -11.00 19.65
N THR A 125 8.98 -11.92 19.67
CA THR A 125 8.45 -12.52 18.44
C THR A 125 7.74 -11.45 17.61
N PRO A 126 7.99 -11.35 16.30
CA PRO A 126 7.29 -10.41 15.42
C PRO A 126 5.77 -10.46 15.54
N ASP A 127 5.14 -9.31 15.76
CA ASP A 127 3.69 -9.21 15.93
C ASP A 127 3.06 -7.90 15.43
N CYS A 128 3.85 -6.92 14.97
CA CYS A 128 3.34 -5.72 14.29
C CYS A 128 3.99 -5.51 12.92
N ILE A 129 3.40 -4.67 12.07
CA ILE A 129 3.92 -4.41 10.70
C ILE A 129 5.40 -4.03 10.73
N GLY A 130 5.81 -3.17 11.66
CA GLY A 130 7.19 -2.71 11.82
C GLY A 130 8.19 -3.85 11.93
N ASP A 131 7.83 -4.93 12.63
CA ASP A 131 8.70 -6.09 12.75
C ASP A 131 8.93 -6.72 11.38
N PHE A 132 7.86 -6.96 10.63
CA PHE A 132 7.89 -7.64 9.33
C PHE A 132 8.58 -6.82 8.25
N ILE A 133 8.44 -5.49 8.23
CA ILE A 133 9.11 -4.62 7.25
C ILE A 133 10.54 -4.23 7.66
N GLY A 134 11.00 -4.68 8.83
CA GLY A 134 12.34 -4.38 9.34
C GLY A 134 12.50 -2.94 9.84
N LEU A 135 11.42 -2.26 10.19
CA LEU A 135 11.42 -0.89 10.72
C LEU A 135 12.26 -0.81 12.01
N ASN A 136 13.07 0.24 12.15
CA ASN A 136 13.88 0.52 13.35
C ASN A 136 14.94 -0.54 13.71
N GLN A 137 15.12 -1.58 12.90
CA GLN A 137 16.03 -2.68 13.20
C GLN A 137 17.44 -2.40 12.68
N ASN A 138 18.35 -1.95 13.54
CA ASN A 138 19.73 -1.61 13.16
C ASN A 138 20.60 -2.84 12.87
N ARG A 139 20.07 -4.06 12.90
CA ARG A 139 20.86 -5.28 12.61
C ARG A 139 21.19 -5.51 11.14
N TRP A 140 20.45 -4.91 10.21
CA TRP A 140 20.59 -5.20 8.77
C TRP A 140 21.90 -4.64 8.20
N ARG A 141 22.55 -5.35 7.28
CA ARG A 141 23.80 -4.89 6.64
C ARG A 141 23.72 -5.06 5.13
N LYS A 142 24.56 -4.37 4.37
CA LYS A 142 24.73 -4.55 2.91
C LYS A 142 23.40 -4.53 2.13
N MET A 143 22.42 -3.73 2.55
CA MET A 143 21.09 -3.72 1.94
C MET A 143 21.17 -3.20 0.50
N ASN A 144 21.25 -4.13 -0.45
CA ASN A 144 21.54 -3.89 -1.86
C ASN A 144 22.85 -3.11 -2.13
N GLY A 145 23.79 -3.13 -1.17
CA GLY A 145 24.97 -2.26 -1.19
C GLY A 145 24.67 -0.75 -1.12
N GLU A 146 23.43 -0.34 -0.83
CA GLU A 146 23.02 1.06 -0.72
C GLU A 146 23.30 1.61 0.68
N CYS A 147 22.89 0.89 1.72
CA CYS A 147 23.06 1.28 3.12
C CYS A 147 23.14 0.07 4.08
N ASP A 148 23.52 0.36 5.31
CA ASP A 148 23.52 -0.49 6.48
C ASP A 148 22.51 0.04 7.49
N GLY A 149 21.92 -0.89 8.25
CA GLY A 149 20.96 -0.64 9.33
C GLY A 149 19.63 -0.09 8.84
N ASN A 150 18.54 -0.46 9.52
CA ASN A 150 17.35 0.39 9.52
C ASN A 150 17.38 1.15 10.83
N ILE A 151 17.90 2.36 10.81
CA ILE A 151 17.97 3.23 12.00
C ILE A 151 16.56 3.63 12.44
N ASP A 152 16.43 4.20 13.63
CA ASP A 152 15.13 4.63 14.15
C ASP A 152 14.40 5.59 13.20
N GLY A 153 13.24 5.14 12.73
CA GLY A 153 12.32 5.82 11.82
C GLY A 153 12.36 5.28 10.39
N PHE A 154 13.27 4.34 10.11
CA PHE A 154 13.61 3.92 8.74
C PHE A 154 13.35 2.45 8.52
N CYS A 155 13.07 2.12 7.26
CA CYS A 155 13.09 0.77 6.71
C CYS A 155 13.76 0.82 5.34
N PHE A 156 13.85 -0.32 4.66
CA PHE A 156 14.47 -0.44 3.34
C PHE A 156 13.53 -1.08 2.33
N ASN A 157 13.71 -0.80 1.04
CA ASN A 157 13.03 -1.51 -0.05
C ASN A 157 14.01 -1.78 -1.19
N TYR A 158 14.00 -3.01 -1.73
CA TYR A 158 14.86 -3.37 -2.85
C TYR A 158 14.23 -2.97 -4.18
N TRP A 159 14.99 -2.25 -5.01
CA TRP A 159 14.53 -1.77 -6.32
C TRP A 159 15.20 -2.51 -7.46
N ASP A 160 14.48 -2.75 -8.55
CA ASP A 160 15.08 -3.18 -9.81
C ASP A 160 15.47 -1.92 -10.60
N LYS A 161 16.78 -1.76 -10.84
CA LYS A 161 17.35 -0.59 -11.50
C LYS A 161 17.09 -0.53 -13.00
N THR A 162 16.54 -1.60 -13.57
CA THR A 162 16.05 -1.60 -14.95
C THR A 162 14.68 -0.93 -15.08
N GLY A 163 14.05 -0.54 -13.96
CA GLY A 163 12.69 0.01 -13.93
C GLY A 163 11.59 -1.05 -14.04
N ALA A 164 11.97 -2.34 -14.09
CA ALA A 164 11.02 -3.44 -14.13
C ALA A 164 10.29 -3.62 -12.79
N ARG A 165 9.05 -4.11 -12.87
CA ARG A 165 8.23 -4.45 -11.70
C ARG A 165 8.77 -5.71 -11.02
N ARG A 166 9.11 -5.61 -9.74
CA ARG A 166 9.47 -6.77 -8.92
C ARG A 166 8.23 -7.37 -8.26
N LEU A 167 7.68 -8.43 -8.81
CA LEU A 167 6.53 -9.12 -8.21
C LEU A 167 6.99 -10.13 -7.15
N ASN A 168 6.39 -10.07 -5.95
CA ASN A 168 6.60 -11.01 -4.85
C ASN A 168 8.08 -11.28 -4.53
N PHE A 169 8.89 -10.22 -4.60
CA PHE A 169 10.33 -10.31 -4.39
C PHE A 169 10.66 -10.82 -2.98
N ILE A 170 11.70 -11.65 -2.91
CA ILE A 170 12.25 -12.17 -1.66
C ILE A 170 13.72 -11.70 -1.62
N PRO A 171 14.08 -10.83 -0.67
CA PRO A 171 15.46 -10.41 -0.48
C PRO A 171 16.38 -11.61 -0.25
N ASP A 172 17.60 -11.52 -0.77
CA ASP A 172 18.64 -12.50 -0.47
C ASP A 172 19.13 -12.35 0.99
N GLU A 173 19.68 -13.42 1.54
CA GLU A 173 20.10 -13.46 2.96
C GLU A 173 21.36 -12.63 3.25
N SER A 174 22.00 -11.97 2.27
CA SER A 174 23.24 -11.21 2.50
C SER A 174 23.05 -10.04 3.47
N ALA A 175 21.80 -9.56 3.62
CA ALA A 175 21.47 -8.50 4.54
C ALA A 175 21.09 -8.96 5.96
N GLY A 176 20.83 -10.25 6.15
CA GLY A 176 20.41 -10.87 7.39
C GLY A 176 19.50 -12.09 7.15
N THR A 177 19.14 -12.81 8.22
CA THR A 177 18.29 -14.01 8.12
C THR A 177 17.12 -13.93 9.11
N PRO A 178 15.86 -13.87 8.64
CA PRO A 178 15.47 -13.60 7.24
C PRO A 178 15.78 -12.15 6.88
N ALA A 179 16.27 -11.90 5.66
CA ALA A 179 16.38 -10.54 5.15
C ALA A 179 14.98 -9.95 4.98
N ARG A 180 14.80 -8.69 5.40
CA ARG A 180 13.50 -8.01 5.37
C ARG A 180 13.62 -6.73 4.57
N ASP A 181 12.56 -6.44 3.83
CA ASP A 181 12.32 -5.15 3.20
C ASP A 181 10.83 -4.84 3.26
N LEU A 182 10.44 -3.62 2.87
CA LEU A 182 9.04 -3.20 2.96
C LEU A 182 8.12 -4.12 2.15
N GLN A 183 8.47 -4.42 0.90
CA GLN A 183 7.66 -5.26 0.02
C GLN A 183 7.45 -6.66 0.59
N SER A 184 8.54 -7.40 0.87
CA SER A 184 8.47 -8.77 1.39
C SER A 184 7.88 -8.82 2.79
N GLY A 185 8.14 -7.80 3.61
CA GLY A 185 7.60 -7.63 4.94
C GLY A 185 6.08 -7.51 4.96
N LEU A 186 5.48 -6.70 4.08
CA LEU A 186 4.03 -6.61 3.97
C LEU A 186 3.38 -7.95 3.60
N ARG A 187 4.01 -8.71 2.70
CA ARG A 187 3.54 -10.06 2.35
C ARG A 187 3.64 -11.01 3.54
N ALA A 188 4.76 -10.97 4.28
CA ALA A 188 4.96 -11.78 5.47
C ALA A 188 3.95 -11.42 6.59
N PHE A 189 3.66 -10.14 6.79
CA PHE A 189 2.63 -9.68 7.71
C PHE A 189 1.24 -10.20 7.30
N ALA A 190 0.92 -10.17 6.01
CA ALA A 190 -0.35 -10.74 5.54
C ALA A 190 -0.46 -12.24 5.85
N SER A 191 0.62 -13.01 5.63
CA SER A 191 0.68 -14.42 6.00
C SER A 191 0.55 -14.63 7.51
N PHE A 192 1.12 -13.75 8.33
CA PHE A 192 0.96 -13.78 9.78
C PHE A 192 -0.51 -13.59 10.22
N CYS A 193 -1.23 -12.66 9.58
CA CYS A 193 -2.67 -12.48 9.77
C CYS A 193 -3.52 -13.61 9.14
N GLY A 194 -2.88 -14.62 8.53
CA GLY A 194 -3.56 -15.75 7.91
C GLY A 194 -4.15 -15.44 6.53
N TYR A 195 -3.67 -14.40 5.85
CA TYR A 195 -4.03 -14.04 4.48
C TYR A 195 -2.87 -14.25 3.50
N GLU A 196 -3.18 -14.20 2.21
CA GLU A 196 -2.18 -14.11 1.16
C GLU A 196 -2.27 -12.74 0.48
N ALA A 197 -1.16 -12.23 -0.02
CA ALA A 197 -1.12 -11.01 -0.81
C ALA A 197 -0.09 -11.13 -1.93
N ASP A 198 -0.42 -10.61 -3.11
CA ASP A 198 0.58 -10.24 -4.10
C ASP A 198 1.10 -8.85 -3.76
N VAL A 199 2.42 -8.69 -3.78
CA VAL A 199 3.10 -7.43 -3.52
C VAL A 199 4.05 -7.12 -4.66
N PHE A 200 4.19 -5.85 -5.02
CA PHE A 200 5.21 -5.44 -5.98
C PHE A 200 5.91 -4.17 -5.54
N SER A 201 7.14 -3.98 -5.99
CA SER A 201 7.81 -2.69 -5.98
C SER A 201 8.32 -2.33 -7.37
N GLN A 202 8.33 -1.04 -7.68
CA GLN A 202 8.80 -0.53 -8.97
C GLN A 202 9.25 0.93 -8.84
N LEU A 203 10.37 1.29 -9.47
CA LEU A 203 10.76 2.71 -9.61
C LEU A 203 9.72 3.44 -10.47
N ILE A 204 9.45 4.72 -10.21
CA ILE A 204 8.49 5.50 -11.01
C ILE A 204 9.12 6.05 -12.28
N ASP A 205 8.32 6.24 -13.32
CA ASP A 205 8.73 6.74 -14.63
C ASP A 205 9.38 8.14 -14.60
N VAL A 206 8.94 9.02 -13.70
CA VAL A 206 9.49 10.38 -13.58
C VAL A 206 10.83 10.43 -12.83
N SER A 207 11.24 9.37 -12.13
CA SER A 207 12.50 9.36 -11.39
C SER A 207 13.70 9.28 -12.34
N PRO A 208 14.78 10.08 -12.12
CA PRO A 208 15.99 10.02 -12.94
C PRO A 208 16.78 8.71 -12.78
N GLU A 209 16.44 7.88 -11.78
CA GLU A 209 17.01 6.53 -11.62
C GLU A 209 16.36 5.51 -12.58
N THR A 210 15.21 5.85 -13.17
CA THR A 210 14.43 4.96 -14.02
C THR A 210 14.85 5.10 -15.49
N PRO A 211 15.22 4.01 -16.17
CA PRO A 211 15.50 4.05 -17.60
C PRO A 211 14.32 4.60 -18.41
N PRO A 212 14.54 5.45 -19.43
CA PRO A 212 13.46 6.02 -20.23
C PRO A 212 12.54 4.94 -20.83
N GLY A 213 11.23 5.13 -20.69
CA GLY A 213 10.21 4.18 -21.19
C GLY A 213 9.97 2.97 -20.29
N THR A 214 10.53 2.96 -19.08
CA THR A 214 10.28 1.95 -18.04
C THR A 214 9.73 2.61 -16.76
N GLY A 215 9.44 1.81 -15.74
CA GLY A 215 8.93 2.30 -14.46
C GLY A 215 7.42 2.30 -14.35
N PHE A 216 6.94 2.64 -13.16
CA PHE A 216 5.53 2.79 -12.82
C PHE A 216 5.06 4.18 -13.22
N THR A 217 4.02 4.25 -14.04
CA THR A 217 3.49 5.49 -14.62
C THR A 217 2.30 6.04 -13.83
N PHE A 218 1.86 7.26 -14.16
CA PHE A 218 0.60 7.79 -13.62
C PHE A 218 -0.60 6.96 -14.07
N GLU A 219 -0.59 6.45 -15.29
CA GLU A 219 -1.63 5.56 -15.82
C GLU A 219 -1.69 4.24 -15.04
N ASP A 220 -0.55 3.69 -14.62
CA ASP A 220 -0.52 2.54 -13.71
C ASP A 220 -1.12 2.88 -12.35
N LEU A 221 -0.83 4.06 -11.79
CA LEU A 221 -1.46 4.53 -10.56
C LEU A 221 -2.98 4.60 -10.70
N GLN A 222 -3.47 5.21 -11.79
CA GLN A 222 -4.91 5.27 -12.08
C GLN A 222 -5.50 3.86 -12.16
N ALA A 223 -4.81 2.92 -12.79
CA ALA A 223 -5.26 1.53 -12.89
C ALA A 223 -5.33 0.83 -11.52
N GLU A 224 -4.35 1.01 -10.63
CA GLU A 224 -4.41 0.46 -9.26
C GLU A 224 -5.59 1.05 -8.48
N ILE A 225 -5.74 2.39 -8.49
CA ILE A 225 -6.82 3.07 -7.79
C ILE A 225 -8.18 2.65 -8.35
N ARG A 226 -8.36 2.65 -9.68
CA ARG A 226 -9.60 2.23 -10.35
C ARG A 226 -9.94 0.77 -10.05
N ALA A 227 -8.93 -0.07 -9.83
CA ALA A 227 -9.10 -1.45 -9.40
C ALA A 227 -9.33 -1.62 -7.89
N GLY A 228 -9.29 -0.55 -7.09
CA GLY A 228 -9.57 -0.61 -5.65
C GLY A 228 -8.36 -0.74 -4.74
N TYR A 229 -7.14 -0.58 -5.27
CA TYR A 229 -5.89 -0.82 -4.55
C TYR A 229 -5.13 0.49 -4.30
N PRO A 230 -4.98 0.94 -3.04
CA PRO A 230 -4.08 2.04 -2.71
C PRO A 230 -2.62 1.62 -2.87
N VAL A 231 -1.74 2.59 -3.09
CA VAL A 231 -0.33 2.36 -3.46
C VAL A 231 0.58 3.15 -2.52
N LEU A 232 1.56 2.50 -1.90
CA LEU A 232 2.56 3.22 -1.11
C LEU A 232 3.52 3.96 -2.03
N ILE A 233 3.83 5.22 -1.69
CA ILE A 233 4.79 6.05 -2.40
C ILE A 233 6.05 6.17 -1.54
N TRP A 234 7.19 5.89 -2.16
CA TRP A 234 8.50 6.01 -1.56
C TRP A 234 9.18 7.30 -2.01
N LEU A 235 9.36 8.24 -1.08
CA LEU A 235 10.14 9.45 -1.32
C LEU A 235 11.58 9.25 -0.87
N GLN A 236 12.53 9.63 -1.73
CA GLN A 236 13.96 9.59 -1.45
C GLN A 236 14.70 10.34 -2.55
N ASP A 237 15.74 11.11 -2.20
CA ASP A 237 16.70 11.62 -3.19
C ASP A 237 17.43 10.43 -3.86
N PRO A 238 17.22 10.16 -5.17
CA PRO A 238 17.86 9.04 -5.84
C PRO A 238 19.38 9.16 -5.91
N MET A 239 19.98 10.32 -5.65
CA MET A 239 21.44 10.47 -5.59
C MET A 239 22.02 10.15 -4.21
N ARG A 240 21.19 10.07 -3.16
CA ARG A 240 21.60 9.73 -1.80
C ARG A 240 21.11 8.33 -1.44
N LYS A 241 22.02 7.35 -1.52
CA LYS A 241 21.74 5.94 -1.20
C LYS A 241 22.05 5.56 0.24
N SER A 242 22.94 6.33 0.87
CA SER A 242 23.27 6.28 2.28
C SER A 242 23.80 7.62 2.73
N GLN A 243 23.90 7.79 4.05
CA GLN A 243 24.61 8.91 4.66
C GLN A 243 25.30 8.47 5.96
N PRO A 244 26.43 9.09 6.31
CA PRO A 244 27.04 8.84 7.61
C PRO A 244 26.10 9.27 8.74
N ARG A 245 25.86 8.35 9.67
CA ARG A 245 25.19 8.61 10.96
C ARG A 245 26.19 8.35 12.09
N ILE A 246 25.89 8.85 13.29
CA ILE A 246 26.70 8.53 14.47
C ILE A 246 26.71 7.00 14.64
N GLN A 247 27.91 6.39 14.72
CA GLN A 247 28.11 4.93 14.83
C GLN A 247 27.77 4.09 13.57
N LEU A 248 27.40 4.72 12.44
CA LEU A 248 27.06 4.00 11.21
C LEU A 248 27.49 4.77 9.96
N SER A 249 28.57 4.33 9.29
CA SER A 249 29.16 5.07 8.17
C SER A 249 28.32 5.08 6.89
N GLN A 250 27.43 4.10 6.71
CA GLN A 250 26.54 3.96 5.55
C GLN A 250 25.08 3.83 5.99
N GLY A 251 24.61 4.66 6.94
CA GLY A 251 23.22 4.62 7.41
C GLY A 251 22.19 4.97 6.34
N ASN A 252 20.92 4.71 6.63
CA ASN A 252 19.82 5.01 5.69
C ASN A 252 19.86 6.48 5.23
N PRO A 253 19.61 6.74 3.94
CA PRO A 253 19.37 8.10 3.45
C PRO A 253 18.03 8.60 3.98
N ASP A 254 17.79 9.90 3.91
CA ASP A 254 16.48 10.45 4.24
C ASP A 254 15.41 9.88 3.29
N ILE A 255 14.32 9.40 3.88
CA ILE A 255 13.19 8.81 3.16
C ILE A 255 11.88 9.31 3.76
N HIS A 256 10.80 9.22 2.99
CA HIS A 256 9.47 9.43 3.54
C HIS A 256 8.43 8.53 2.85
N GLY A 257 7.53 7.96 3.65
CA GLY A 257 6.47 7.06 3.21
C GLY A 257 5.10 7.72 3.20
N MET A 258 4.41 7.61 2.08
CA MET A 258 3.05 8.11 1.89
C MET A 258 2.15 7.01 1.32
N LEU A 259 0.83 7.18 1.40
CA LEU A 259 -0.14 6.30 0.76
C LEU A 259 -0.94 7.07 -0.29
N ALA A 260 -0.77 6.73 -1.56
CA ALA A 260 -1.64 7.19 -2.63
C ALA A 260 -2.95 6.41 -2.60
N TYR A 261 -4.07 7.14 -2.60
CA TYR A 261 -5.41 6.54 -2.54
C TYR A 261 -6.39 7.15 -3.54
N GLY A 262 -5.91 8.06 -4.38
CA GLY A 262 -6.69 8.70 -5.41
C GLY A 262 -5.82 9.52 -6.35
N TYR A 263 -6.45 10.14 -7.32
CA TYR A 263 -5.80 11.03 -8.26
C TYR A 263 -6.75 12.13 -8.74
N LEU A 264 -6.16 13.20 -9.25
CA LEU A 264 -6.84 14.31 -9.92
C LEU A 264 -6.15 14.57 -11.26
N VAL A 265 -6.91 14.64 -12.34
CA VAL A 265 -6.48 15.22 -13.61
C VAL A 265 -7.22 16.54 -13.76
N ASP A 266 -6.51 17.65 -13.64
CA ASP A 266 -7.10 18.98 -13.75
C ASP A 266 -7.54 19.25 -15.22
N SER A 267 -8.38 20.25 -15.39
CA SER A 267 -8.88 20.73 -16.68
C SER A 267 -7.80 21.09 -17.71
N ASP A 268 -6.59 21.44 -17.25
CA ASP A 268 -5.42 21.71 -18.08
C ASP A 268 -4.59 20.45 -18.41
N GLY A 269 -4.99 19.28 -17.87
CA GLY A 269 -4.32 18.00 -18.03
C GLY A 269 -3.23 17.72 -16.98
N THR A 270 -3.01 18.62 -16.01
CA THR A 270 -2.03 18.38 -14.95
C THR A 270 -2.47 17.22 -14.06
N ARG A 271 -1.53 16.32 -13.80
CA ARG A 271 -1.76 15.04 -13.10
C ARG A 271 -1.32 15.17 -11.65
N TYR A 272 -2.24 14.92 -10.74
CA TYR A 272 -2.01 14.96 -9.31
C TYR A 272 -2.36 13.63 -8.65
N VAL A 273 -1.58 13.25 -7.65
CA VAL A 273 -1.86 12.12 -6.76
C VAL A 273 -2.45 12.63 -5.47
N ARG A 274 -3.54 12.02 -5.03
CA ARG A 274 -4.13 12.26 -3.71
C ARG A 274 -3.49 11.31 -2.69
N ILE A 275 -2.94 11.86 -1.60
CA ILE A 275 -2.08 11.13 -0.68
C ILE A 275 -2.47 11.26 0.80
N ARG A 276 -2.07 10.28 1.61
CA ARG A 276 -1.86 10.42 3.06
C ARG A 276 -0.36 10.55 3.34
N THR A 277 0.05 11.61 4.03
CA THR A 277 1.47 11.93 4.29
C THR A 277 2.05 11.24 5.53
N SER A 278 1.28 10.40 6.22
CA SER A 278 1.65 9.85 7.54
C SER A 278 1.77 10.92 8.63
N TRP A 279 1.15 12.09 8.48
CA TRP A 279 1.12 13.18 9.46
C TRP A 279 -0.30 13.61 9.85
N ALA A 280 -1.31 12.76 9.60
CA ALA A 280 -2.72 13.12 9.80
C ALA A 280 -3.12 14.42 9.05
N THR A 281 -2.80 14.51 7.76
CA THR A 281 -2.95 15.74 6.95
C THR A 281 -4.37 16.03 6.45
N GLY A 282 -5.31 15.11 6.62
CA GLY A 282 -6.65 15.21 6.08
C GLY A 282 -6.75 14.85 4.60
N ASP A 283 -7.92 15.09 4.00
CA ASP A 283 -8.34 14.55 2.69
C ASP A 283 -7.87 15.37 1.47
N TYR A 284 -7.09 16.43 1.66
CA TYR A 284 -6.85 17.47 0.64
C TYR A 284 -5.37 17.59 0.23
N GLU A 285 -4.57 16.56 0.47
CA GLU A 285 -3.18 16.56 0.04
C GLU A 285 -3.03 16.01 -1.37
N PHE A 286 -2.58 16.88 -2.28
CA PHE A 286 -2.28 16.55 -3.67
C PHE A 286 -0.82 16.83 -3.98
N ARG A 287 -0.21 15.97 -4.80
CA ARG A 287 1.14 16.17 -5.34
C ARG A 287 1.15 15.92 -6.83
N GLU A 288 1.74 16.84 -7.58
CA GLU A 288 1.91 16.67 -9.02
C GLU A 288 2.75 15.43 -9.31
N TRP A 289 2.34 14.60 -10.28
CA TRP A 289 3.11 13.45 -10.75
C TRP A 289 4.32 13.92 -11.57
N ALA A 290 5.32 14.40 -10.85
CA ALA A 290 6.54 14.95 -11.38
C ALA A 290 7.69 14.69 -10.41
N PHE A 291 8.92 14.68 -10.93
CA PHE A 291 10.13 14.63 -10.11
C PHE A 291 10.42 16.00 -9.46
N LYS A 292 9.60 16.32 -8.46
CA LYS A 292 9.69 17.51 -7.61
C LYS A 292 9.60 17.03 -6.16
N THR A 293 10.10 17.82 -5.21
CA THR A 293 9.90 17.49 -3.80
C THR A 293 8.41 17.43 -3.47
N TRP A 294 8.01 16.40 -2.72
CA TRP A 294 6.64 16.26 -2.23
C TRP A 294 6.51 16.68 -0.76
N MET A 295 7.61 17.16 -0.18
CA MET A 295 7.73 17.47 1.23
C MET A 295 7.96 18.97 1.43
N PRO A 296 7.40 19.57 2.49
CA PRO A 296 7.66 20.95 2.83
C PRO A 296 9.06 21.11 3.44
N ASN A 297 9.55 22.36 3.51
CA ASN A 297 10.75 22.70 4.25
C ASN A 297 10.61 22.24 5.73
N PRO A 298 11.65 21.65 6.35
CA PRO A 298 13.04 21.51 5.87
C PRO A 298 13.34 20.30 4.99
N TRP A 299 12.34 19.49 4.62
CA TRP A 299 12.51 18.27 3.81
C TRP A 299 12.23 18.49 2.32
N ASP A 300 12.39 19.71 1.81
CA ASP A 300 12.07 20.13 0.43
C ASP A 300 13.00 19.56 -0.66
N TYR A 301 13.61 18.40 -0.40
CA TYR A 301 14.53 17.68 -1.26
C TYR A 301 14.14 16.20 -1.45
N LEU A 302 12.96 15.78 -1.00
CA LEU A 302 12.48 14.39 -1.10
C LEU A 302 11.46 14.24 -2.25
N PRO A 303 11.91 13.93 -3.48
CA PRO A 303 11.03 13.59 -4.59
C PRO A 303 10.57 12.12 -4.51
N PRO A 304 9.53 11.75 -5.27
CA PRO A 304 9.12 10.36 -5.37
C PRO A 304 10.18 9.55 -6.14
N ARG A 305 10.54 8.38 -5.60
CA ARG A 305 11.55 7.46 -6.17
C ARG A 305 10.89 6.20 -6.75
N GLY A 306 9.91 5.65 -6.04
CA GLY A 306 9.31 4.36 -6.37
C GLY A 306 7.98 4.15 -5.66
N VAL A 307 7.32 3.05 -5.98
CA VAL A 307 6.05 2.64 -5.37
C VAL A 307 6.10 1.21 -4.87
N ILE A 308 5.24 0.91 -3.90
CA ILE A 308 4.97 -0.45 -3.43
C ILE A 308 3.47 -0.71 -3.48
N GLY A 309 3.06 -1.72 -4.24
CA GLY A 309 1.68 -2.17 -4.30
C GLY A 309 1.43 -3.39 -3.41
N PHE A 310 0.23 -3.46 -2.84
CA PHE A 310 -0.22 -4.55 -1.98
C PHE A 310 -1.63 -4.96 -2.38
N ARG A 311 -1.78 -6.23 -2.82
CA ARG A 311 -3.03 -6.78 -3.34
C ARG A 311 -3.38 -8.05 -2.57
N PRO A 312 -4.15 -7.95 -1.48
CA PRO A 312 -4.54 -9.11 -0.70
C PRO A 312 -5.48 -10.01 -1.52
N LYS A 313 -5.31 -11.32 -1.39
CA LYS A 313 -6.05 -12.34 -2.13
C LYS A 313 -7.27 -12.80 -1.36
N PRO A 314 -8.36 -13.20 -2.05
CA PRO A 314 -9.52 -13.76 -1.39
C PRO A 314 -9.16 -15.05 -0.63
N LYS A 315 -9.80 -15.26 0.52
CA LYS A 315 -9.65 -16.43 1.39
C LYS A 315 -11.01 -17.04 1.68
N ILE A 316 -11.23 -18.27 1.24
CA ILE A 316 -12.42 -19.03 1.63
C ILE A 316 -12.28 -19.42 3.11
N LEU A 317 -13.30 -19.07 3.89
CA LEU A 317 -13.35 -19.33 5.34
C LEU A 317 -14.08 -20.63 5.66
N SER A 318 -15.16 -20.90 4.94
CA SER A 318 -15.96 -22.09 5.15
C SER A 318 -16.72 -22.50 3.90
N VAL A 319 -16.89 -23.80 3.74
CA VAL A 319 -17.82 -24.41 2.80
C VAL A 319 -18.70 -25.36 3.61
N LYS A 320 -20.01 -25.05 3.69
CA LYS A 320 -20.99 -25.84 4.46
C LYS A 320 -22.04 -26.39 3.53
N ARG A 321 -22.40 -27.67 3.71
CA ARG A 321 -23.43 -28.35 2.93
C ARG A 321 -24.59 -28.71 3.84
N GLU A 322 -25.74 -28.08 3.64
CA GLU A 322 -26.94 -28.26 4.47
C GLU A 322 -28.21 -28.12 3.62
N HIS A 323 -29.23 -28.95 3.87
CA HIS A 323 -30.54 -28.87 3.22
C HIS A 323 -30.52 -28.80 1.67
N GLY A 324 -29.58 -29.49 1.01
CA GLY A 324 -29.45 -29.47 -0.45
C GLY A 324 -28.85 -28.16 -0.99
N GLN A 325 -28.14 -27.41 -0.15
CA GLN A 325 -27.42 -26.19 -0.51
C GLN A 325 -25.97 -26.28 -0.06
N VAL A 326 -25.10 -25.55 -0.75
CA VAL A 326 -23.72 -25.28 -0.33
C VAL A 326 -23.60 -23.77 -0.04
N THR A 327 -23.24 -23.42 1.18
CA THR A 327 -22.91 -22.06 1.60
C THR A 327 -21.40 -21.89 1.63
N ILE A 328 -20.90 -20.91 0.89
CA ILE A 328 -19.47 -20.56 0.85
C ILE A 328 -19.33 -19.16 1.44
N ARG A 329 -18.41 -18.99 2.39
CA ARG A 329 -18.07 -17.70 3.00
C ARG A 329 -16.60 -17.40 2.78
N TRP A 330 -16.27 -16.14 2.58
CA TRP A 330 -14.91 -15.72 2.29
C TRP A 330 -14.58 -14.33 2.83
N HIS A 331 -13.30 -14.04 2.98
CA HIS A 331 -12.76 -12.68 3.03
C HIS A 331 -12.21 -12.34 1.65
N ALA A 332 -12.42 -11.12 1.16
CA ALA A 332 -11.92 -10.67 -0.13
C ALA A 332 -11.90 -9.14 -0.22
N PRO A 333 -11.09 -8.55 -1.13
CA PRO A 333 -11.10 -7.12 -1.38
C PRO A 333 -12.53 -6.59 -1.61
N SER A 334 -12.89 -5.49 -0.95
CA SER A 334 -14.24 -4.89 -1.03
C SER A 334 -14.24 -3.36 -0.98
N SER A 335 -13.24 -2.74 -1.61
CA SER A 335 -13.08 -1.29 -1.76
C SER A 335 -14.25 -0.59 -2.47
N GLU A 336 -14.41 0.71 -2.17
CA GLU A 336 -15.34 1.61 -2.85
C GLU A 336 -14.57 2.82 -3.42
N LEU A 337 -14.88 3.19 -4.65
CA LEU A 337 -14.42 4.42 -5.28
C LEU A 337 -15.47 5.52 -5.18
N TYR A 338 -14.98 6.74 -5.00
CA TYR A 338 -15.76 7.96 -5.14
C TYR A 338 -15.19 8.83 -6.27
N ASP A 339 -16.07 9.23 -7.17
CA ASP A 339 -15.79 10.24 -8.19
C ASP A 339 -16.36 11.58 -7.71
N ALA A 340 -15.48 12.55 -7.44
CA ALA A 340 -15.87 13.83 -6.87
C ALA A 340 -16.54 14.77 -7.88
N GLU A 341 -16.37 14.54 -9.18
CA GLU A 341 -16.98 15.37 -10.22
C GLU A 341 -18.44 14.96 -10.44
N THR A 342 -18.72 13.66 -10.36
CA THR A 342 -20.07 13.12 -10.56
C THR A 342 -20.82 12.83 -9.26
N GLY A 343 -20.11 12.72 -8.13
CA GLY A 343 -20.65 12.26 -6.85
C GLY A 343 -20.93 10.75 -6.82
N ALA A 344 -20.51 10.00 -7.84
CA ALA A 344 -20.77 8.58 -7.96
C ALA A 344 -19.94 7.76 -6.94
N ARG A 345 -20.56 6.72 -6.40
CA ARG A 345 -19.91 5.70 -5.57
C ARG A 345 -19.99 4.35 -6.27
N THR A 346 -18.85 3.66 -6.37
CA THR A 346 -18.75 2.39 -7.09
C THR A 346 -17.99 1.37 -6.27
N ARG A 347 -18.62 0.23 -5.99
CA ARG A 347 -17.91 -0.97 -5.50
C ARG A 347 -17.14 -1.58 -6.66
N VAL A 348 -15.83 -1.73 -6.49
CA VAL A 348 -14.93 -2.14 -7.58
C VAL A 348 -14.57 -3.62 -7.57
N HIS A 349 -14.94 -4.32 -6.50
CA HIS A 349 -14.70 -5.75 -6.37
C HIS A 349 -16.02 -6.50 -6.35
N LEU A 350 -16.32 -7.17 -7.45
CA LEU A 350 -17.42 -8.12 -7.56
C LEU A 350 -16.83 -9.52 -7.71
N TRP A 351 -17.44 -10.49 -7.04
CA TRP A 351 -16.96 -11.86 -6.98
C TRP A 351 -17.99 -12.81 -7.56
N VAL A 352 -17.49 -13.82 -8.25
CA VAL A 352 -18.27 -14.97 -8.71
C VAL A 352 -17.70 -16.22 -8.07
N VAL A 353 -18.58 -17.07 -7.53
CA VAL A 353 -18.20 -18.44 -7.20
C VAL A 353 -18.23 -19.24 -8.49
N GLU A 354 -17.10 -19.85 -8.84
CA GLU A 354 -17.03 -20.82 -9.91
C GLU A 354 -16.91 -22.23 -9.34
N ARG A 355 -17.53 -23.19 -10.03
CA ARG A 355 -17.55 -24.61 -9.68
C ARG A 355 -16.93 -25.45 -10.79
N ALA A 356 -16.22 -26.52 -10.42
CA ALA A 356 -15.75 -27.54 -11.33
C ALA A 356 -15.86 -28.95 -10.70
N THR A 357 -15.87 -29.98 -11.53
CA THR A 357 -15.78 -31.40 -11.12
C THR A 357 -14.34 -31.91 -11.05
N SER A 358 -13.37 -31.07 -11.40
CA SER A 358 -11.94 -31.38 -11.39
C SER A 358 -11.13 -30.10 -11.15
N LEU A 359 -9.86 -30.22 -10.78
CA LEU A 359 -8.95 -29.09 -10.60
C LEU A 359 -8.45 -28.45 -11.91
N ASN A 360 -8.88 -28.92 -13.09
CA ASN A 360 -8.51 -28.27 -14.34
C ASN A 360 -9.14 -26.87 -14.44
N GLN A 361 -8.29 -25.85 -14.60
CA GLN A 361 -8.72 -24.44 -14.61
C GLN A 361 -9.78 -24.11 -15.66
N SER A 362 -9.77 -24.80 -16.81
CA SER A 362 -10.76 -24.60 -17.88
C SER A 362 -12.15 -25.11 -17.54
N ASN A 363 -12.27 -25.98 -16.52
CA ASN A 363 -13.53 -26.63 -16.16
C ASN A 363 -14.36 -25.82 -15.15
N PHE A 364 -13.80 -24.75 -14.60
CA PHE A 364 -14.51 -23.87 -13.68
C PHE A 364 -15.52 -23.02 -14.44
N GLN A 365 -16.78 -23.08 -14.00
CA GLN A 365 -17.89 -22.31 -14.55
C GLN A 365 -18.58 -21.52 -13.44
N PRO A 366 -19.03 -20.27 -13.69
CA PRO A 366 -19.83 -19.49 -12.76
C PRO A 366 -21.07 -20.26 -12.28
N VAL A 367 -21.31 -20.24 -10.96
CA VAL A 367 -22.54 -20.76 -10.34
C VAL A 367 -23.28 -19.70 -9.52
N THR A 368 -22.76 -18.47 -9.51
CA THR A 368 -23.42 -17.28 -8.95
C THR A 368 -23.34 -16.14 -9.94
N ASP A 369 -24.24 -15.17 -9.82
CA ASP A 369 -24.05 -13.85 -10.40
C ASP A 369 -22.91 -13.11 -9.67
N PRO A 370 -22.31 -12.08 -10.30
CA PRO A 370 -21.38 -11.18 -9.63
C PRO A 370 -21.98 -10.55 -8.36
N THR A 371 -21.24 -10.57 -7.25
CA THR A 371 -21.70 -10.03 -5.97
C THR A 371 -20.57 -9.35 -5.19
N ASP A 372 -20.89 -8.29 -4.45
CA ASP A 372 -20.02 -7.64 -3.46
C ASP A 372 -20.18 -8.24 -2.05
N LEU A 373 -21.07 -9.22 -1.89
CA LEU A 373 -21.23 -9.97 -0.66
C LEU A 373 -20.04 -10.91 -0.43
N GLN A 374 -19.84 -11.28 0.83
CA GLN A 374 -18.80 -12.21 1.28
C GLN A 374 -19.33 -13.62 1.59
N GLU A 375 -20.51 -13.92 1.05
CA GLU A 375 -21.19 -15.19 1.18
C GLU A 375 -22.00 -15.48 -0.08
N ALA A 376 -22.05 -16.76 -0.48
CA ALA A 376 -22.95 -17.24 -1.51
C ALA A 376 -23.58 -18.57 -1.10
N VAL A 377 -24.84 -18.75 -1.49
CA VAL A 377 -25.59 -20.00 -1.31
C VAL A 377 -25.93 -20.54 -2.69
N ILE A 378 -25.49 -21.76 -2.99
CA ILE A 378 -25.69 -22.40 -4.28
C ILE A 378 -26.39 -23.76 -4.12
N PRO A 379 -27.18 -24.21 -5.11
CA PRO A 379 -27.78 -25.54 -5.08
C PRO A 379 -26.72 -26.63 -5.00
N ASP A 380 -26.96 -27.61 -4.13
CA ASP A 380 -26.14 -28.80 -4.07
C ASP A 380 -26.59 -29.82 -5.12
N THR A 381 -25.69 -30.16 -6.03
CA THR A 381 -25.98 -31.03 -7.18
C THR A 381 -25.76 -32.52 -6.88
N ASN A 382 -25.43 -32.90 -5.64
CA ASN A 382 -25.15 -34.27 -5.20
C ASN A 382 -24.07 -35.01 -6.03
N GLU A 383 -23.17 -34.27 -6.68
CA GLU A 383 -22.03 -34.86 -7.38
C GLU A 383 -20.94 -35.26 -6.38
N ASP A 384 -20.27 -36.38 -6.67
CA ASP A 384 -19.24 -36.99 -5.81
C ASP A 384 -17.99 -36.11 -5.63
N SER A 385 -17.78 -35.13 -6.50
CA SER A 385 -16.65 -34.19 -6.41
C SER A 385 -17.03 -32.80 -6.91
N ALA A 386 -16.88 -31.80 -6.05
CA ALA A 386 -17.07 -30.40 -6.38
C ALA A 386 -15.90 -29.57 -5.85
N PHE A 387 -15.28 -28.78 -6.72
CA PHE A 387 -14.25 -27.81 -6.40
C PHE A 387 -14.82 -26.40 -6.60
N PHE A 388 -14.51 -25.50 -5.68
CA PHE A 388 -14.96 -24.12 -5.73
C PHE A 388 -13.77 -23.18 -5.75
N ARG A 389 -13.90 -22.08 -6.51
CA ARG A 389 -12.97 -20.95 -6.43
C ARG A 389 -13.74 -19.65 -6.52
N LEU A 390 -13.11 -18.60 -6.00
CA LEU A 390 -13.58 -17.23 -6.16
C LEU A 390 -12.85 -16.60 -7.33
N LYS A 391 -13.61 -15.91 -8.18
CA LYS A 391 -13.06 -15.14 -9.28
C LYS A 391 -13.52 -13.69 -9.15
N LEU A 392 -12.54 -12.79 -9.14
CA LEU A 392 -12.80 -11.37 -9.26
C LEU A 392 -13.34 -11.11 -10.67
N VAL A 393 -14.45 -10.41 -10.77
CA VAL A 393 -14.97 -9.87 -12.02
C VAL A 393 -14.95 -8.35 -11.90
N THR A 394 -14.21 -7.71 -12.80
CA THR A 394 -14.17 -6.25 -12.86
C THR A 394 -15.53 -5.75 -13.33
N PRO A 395 -16.10 -4.70 -12.70
CA PRO A 395 -17.33 -4.06 -13.17
C PRO A 395 -17.27 -3.55 -14.61
#